data_AF-A0A836VIJ3-F1
#
_entry.id   AF-A0A836VIJ3-F1
#
_cell.length_a   1.000
_cell.length_b   1.000
_cell.length_c   1.000
_cell.angle_alpha   90.00
_cell.angle_beta   90.00
_cell.angle_gamma   90.00
#
_symmetry.space_group_name_H-M   'P 1'
#
loop_
_entity.id
_entity.type
_entity.pdbx_description
1 polymer ?
#
loop_
_entity_poly.entity_id
_entity_poly.type
_entity_poly.pdbx_seq_one_letter_code
_entity_poly.pdbx_strand_id
1 'polypeptide(L)'
;QPQQLEVSVDGQRLEVFTLAASVPRELRQPGEPRRIDRATLDEEWVVRFQARAGSQEVMATFINRTPALLETLIEPYLRPHPSGGHNWGSRRGVYLRSVEISGPFPVGEMPAGSSASATAVADEAAGVSDTSSRRRIFVCRPVDPSQEARCAATIVSALARRAYRRPATDADVAGLLRFYEAGRADGGFESGIEMAVRRLLVSPEFLFRTESDPANITPDTTYRVSDLELASRLSFFLWSSIPDDELLDLAARATLHQPAVLEQQVRRMLGDPRSHAIVDNFVGQWLLLRNLPALGPDPYKDPDFDESLRWALRRETELFFESIMREDRSVIDLLNADYTFLNERLARHYGMPFVHGDHFRRVTLPDSSVRGGLLGQGSILSVTSQPNRTSPVVRGKWILENILGVSPPAPPPDVPELDEPERVATAVTMRARMAAHRANPACASCHRMMDPLGLALENFDQAGRW
;
A
#
# COMPACT_ATOMS: atom_id res chain seq x y z
N GLN A 1 22.66 27.16 4.16
CA GLN A 1 21.71 28.27 3.87
C GLN A 1 20.36 27.91 4.46
N PRO A 2 19.54 28.88 4.87
CA PRO A 2 18.21 28.61 5.41
C PRO A 2 17.32 27.98 4.32
N GLN A 3 16.47 27.03 4.72
CA GLN A 3 15.55 26.30 3.84
C GLN A 3 14.13 26.76 4.11
N GLN A 4 13.25 26.73 3.11
CA GLN A 4 11.85 27.11 3.27
C GLN A 4 10.94 25.94 2.92
N LEU A 5 10.03 25.58 3.82
CA LEU A 5 8.97 24.61 3.59
C LEU A 5 7.68 25.38 3.33
N GLU A 6 7.09 25.20 2.14
CA GLU A 6 5.75 25.67 1.81
C GLU A 6 4.72 24.59 2.16
N VAL A 7 3.62 25.01 2.80
CA VAL A 7 2.40 24.19 2.91
C VAL A 7 1.29 24.85 2.09
N SER A 8 0.60 24.07 1.27
CA SER A 8 -0.51 24.52 0.43
C SER A 8 -1.66 23.51 0.39
N VAL A 9 -2.86 24.01 0.11
CA VAL A 9 -4.08 23.22 -0.06
C VAL A 9 -4.73 23.60 -1.38
N ASP A 10 -5.01 22.61 -2.23
CA ASP A 10 -5.56 22.77 -3.58
C ASP A 10 -4.79 23.83 -4.40
N GLY A 11 -3.45 23.81 -4.28
CA GLY A 11 -2.54 24.76 -4.92
C GLY A 11 -2.50 26.17 -4.31
N GLN A 12 -3.30 26.46 -3.28
CA GLN A 12 -3.25 27.73 -2.55
C GLN A 12 -2.29 27.62 -1.36
N ARG A 13 -1.25 28.47 -1.37
CA ARG A 13 -0.27 28.55 -0.29
C ARG A 13 -0.94 28.99 1.02
N LEU A 14 -0.78 28.18 2.06
CA LEU A 14 -1.24 28.47 3.41
C LEU A 14 -0.17 29.18 4.24
N GLU A 15 1.04 28.63 4.28
CA GLU A 15 2.12 29.10 5.16
C GLU A 15 3.50 28.72 4.59
N VAL A 16 4.54 29.45 4.99
CA VAL A 16 5.94 29.11 4.65
C VAL A 16 6.80 29.13 5.90
N PHE A 17 7.25 27.96 6.33
CA PHE A 17 8.16 27.82 7.47
C PHE A 17 9.61 27.96 7.02
N THR A 18 10.43 28.61 7.85
CA THR A 18 11.86 28.80 7.56
C THR A 18 12.72 28.01 8.53
N LEU A 19 13.48 27.07 8.00
CA LEU A 19 14.50 26.32 8.74
C LEU A 19 15.83 27.07 8.64
N ALA A 20 16.35 27.50 9.79
CA ALA A 20 17.62 28.23 9.87
C ALA A 20 18.81 27.40 9.35
N ALA A 21 19.83 28.08 8.80
CA ALA A 21 21.07 27.41 8.40
C ALA A 21 21.85 26.92 9.63
N SER A 22 22.38 25.70 9.61
CA SER A 22 23.39 25.30 10.58
C SER A 22 24.68 26.09 10.36
N VAL A 23 25.20 26.73 11.41
CA VAL A 23 26.50 27.44 11.36
C VAL A 23 27.63 26.42 11.21
N PRO A 24 28.49 26.53 10.18
CA PRO A 24 29.67 25.68 9.99
C PRO A 24 30.56 25.67 11.23
N ARG A 25 31.21 24.54 11.51
CA ARG A 25 31.98 24.35 12.74
C ARG A 25 33.10 25.38 12.89
N GLU A 26 33.66 25.86 11.78
CA GLU A 26 34.76 26.83 11.74
C GLU A 26 34.34 28.27 12.07
N LEU A 27 33.04 28.57 12.06
CA LEU A 27 32.50 29.93 12.26
C LEU A 27 31.72 30.10 13.57
N ARG A 28 31.75 29.10 14.46
CA ARG A 28 30.97 29.10 15.71
C ARG A 28 31.62 29.93 16.81
N GLN A 29 30.80 30.70 17.53
CA GLN A 29 31.25 31.41 18.73
C GLN A 29 31.15 30.52 19.99
N PRO A 30 31.97 30.76 21.03
CA PRO A 30 31.88 30.02 22.30
C PRO A 30 30.50 30.24 22.94
N GLY A 31 29.75 29.15 23.16
CA GLY A 31 28.41 29.18 23.76
C GLY A 31 27.26 28.81 22.80
N GLU A 32 27.52 28.76 21.49
CA GLU A 32 26.50 28.31 20.52
C GLU A 32 26.25 26.79 20.60
N PRO A 33 24.98 26.35 20.55
CA PRO A 33 24.62 24.95 20.71
C PRO A 33 25.30 24.05 19.65
N ARG A 34 25.88 22.93 20.11
CA ARG A 34 26.67 22.01 19.27
C ARG A 34 25.87 21.37 18.14
N ARG A 35 24.57 21.15 18.33
CA ARG A 35 23.61 20.60 17.37
C ARG A 35 22.28 21.33 17.56
N ILE A 36 21.61 21.63 16.46
CA ILE A 36 20.18 21.98 16.50
C ILE A 36 19.44 20.72 16.97
N ASP A 37 18.59 20.85 17.99
CA ASP A 37 17.78 19.74 18.46
C ASP A 37 16.77 19.36 17.38
N ARG A 38 17.01 18.22 16.73
CA ARG A 38 16.18 17.78 15.61
C ARG A 38 14.80 17.31 16.02
N ALA A 39 14.59 17.04 17.31
CA ALA A 39 13.32 16.56 17.83
C ALA A 39 12.29 17.70 18.02
N THR A 40 12.76 18.94 18.14
CA THR A 40 11.91 20.09 18.47
C THR A 40 11.86 21.16 17.38
N LEU A 41 12.55 20.92 16.25
CA LEU A 41 12.74 21.89 15.17
C LEU A 41 11.45 22.33 14.46
N ASP A 42 10.44 21.47 14.49
CA ASP A 42 9.17 21.58 13.79
C ASP A 42 7.98 21.64 14.77
N GLU A 43 8.22 21.77 16.09
CA GLU A 43 7.15 21.86 17.10
C GLU A 43 6.17 23.02 16.86
N GLU A 44 6.66 24.11 16.28
CA GLU A 44 5.85 25.29 15.94
C GLU A 44 5.37 25.29 14.48
N TRP A 45 5.67 24.26 13.69
CA TRP A 45 5.29 24.17 12.28
C TRP A 45 3.87 23.63 12.13
N VAL A 46 2.93 24.32 12.77
CA VAL A 46 1.50 23.95 12.80
C VAL A 46 0.72 24.99 12.02
N VAL A 47 0.15 24.57 10.89
CA VAL A 47 -0.77 25.39 10.09
C VAL A 47 -2.20 24.90 10.28
N ARG A 48 -3.11 25.84 10.51
CA ARG A 48 -4.55 25.56 10.53
C ARG A 48 -5.21 26.20 9.32
N PHE A 49 -6.07 25.43 8.67
CA PHE A 49 -6.83 25.88 7.52
C PHE A 49 -8.28 25.38 7.60
N GLN A 50 -9.16 26.06 6.89
CA GLN A 50 -10.51 25.57 6.65
C GLN A 50 -10.53 24.81 5.34
N ALA A 51 -11.10 23.61 5.36
CA ALA A 51 -11.28 22.79 4.17
C ALA A 51 -12.78 22.61 3.89
N ARG A 52 -13.16 22.62 2.63
CA ARG A 52 -14.52 22.22 2.25
C ARG A 52 -14.65 20.71 2.42
N ALA A 53 -15.88 20.24 2.67
CA ALA A 53 -16.14 18.80 2.67
C ALA A 53 -15.82 18.20 1.29
N GLY A 54 -14.98 17.16 1.25
CA GLY A 54 -14.58 16.51 0.00
C GLY A 54 -13.11 16.09 0.01
N SER A 55 -12.62 15.66 -1.15
CA SER A 55 -11.19 15.44 -1.36
C SER A 55 -10.51 16.80 -1.54
N GLN A 56 -9.36 16.95 -0.88
CA GLN A 56 -8.53 18.14 -0.90
C GLN A 56 -7.09 17.66 -1.04
N GLU A 57 -6.28 18.35 -1.84
CA GLU A 57 -4.87 18.05 -2.01
C GLU A 57 -4.07 18.92 -1.03
N VAL A 58 -3.35 18.28 -0.09
CA VAL A 58 -2.43 18.98 0.81
C VAL A 58 -1.00 18.72 0.34
N MET A 59 -0.25 19.78 0.05
CA MET A 59 1.15 19.68 -0.35
C MET A 59 2.03 20.34 0.72
N ALA A 60 3.11 19.66 1.07
CA ALA A 60 4.19 20.21 1.91
C ALA A 60 5.52 19.98 1.19
N THR A 61 6.17 21.06 0.75
CA THR A 61 7.32 20.97 -0.15
C THR A 61 8.40 22.00 0.19
N PHE A 62 9.67 21.61 0.07
CA PHE A 62 10.77 22.58 0.22
C PHE A 62 10.88 23.41 -1.05
N ILE A 63 10.79 24.74 -0.91
CA ILE A 63 10.90 25.68 -2.02
C ILE A 63 12.29 25.56 -2.63
N ASN A 64 12.36 25.19 -3.91
CA ASN A 64 13.62 25.12 -4.62
C ASN A 64 14.18 26.55 -4.83
N ARG A 65 15.30 26.88 -4.18
CA ARG A 65 15.91 28.22 -4.26
C ARG A 65 16.87 28.39 -5.43
N THR A 66 17.31 27.31 -6.06
CA THR A 66 18.29 27.35 -7.14
C THR A 66 17.86 26.37 -8.23
N PRO A 67 17.85 26.79 -9.51
CA PRO A 67 17.65 25.85 -10.61
C PRO A 67 18.88 24.97 -10.84
N ALA A 68 20.02 25.25 -10.18
CA ALA A 68 21.21 24.42 -10.28
C ALA A 68 20.95 23.06 -9.65
N LEU A 69 21.20 22.01 -10.42
CA LEU A 69 21.22 20.63 -9.93
C LEU A 69 22.36 20.49 -8.92
N LEU A 70 22.10 19.81 -7.81
CA LEU A 70 23.18 19.40 -6.91
C LEU A 70 24.08 18.43 -7.69
N GLU A 71 25.28 18.88 -8.04
CA GLU A 71 26.33 18.03 -8.61
C GLU A 71 26.89 17.12 -7.50
N THR A 72 26.17 16.06 -7.23
CA THR A 72 26.61 14.92 -6.41
C THR A 72 26.58 13.66 -7.27
N LEU A 73 27.41 12.67 -6.95
CA LEU A 73 27.42 11.36 -7.64
C LEU A 73 26.06 10.63 -7.63
N ILE A 74 25.10 11.09 -6.82
CA ILE A 74 23.76 10.51 -6.61
C ILE A 74 22.76 11.67 -6.49
N GLU A 75 21.63 11.61 -7.18
CA GLU A 75 20.59 12.65 -7.16
C GLU A 75 19.90 12.73 -5.76
N PRO A 76 19.82 13.91 -5.11
CA PRO A 76 19.40 14.04 -3.71
C PRO A 76 17.92 13.73 -3.40
N TYR A 77 17.08 13.50 -4.41
CA TYR A 77 15.62 13.48 -4.24
C TYR A 77 15.05 12.13 -3.80
N LEU A 78 15.86 11.05 -3.75
CA LEU A 78 15.32 9.69 -3.84
C LEU A 78 15.70 8.74 -2.68
N ARG A 79 16.19 9.29 -1.55
CA ARG A 79 16.27 8.58 -0.26
C ARG A 79 15.59 9.40 0.85
N PRO A 80 14.46 8.94 1.42
CA PRO A 80 13.77 9.65 2.50
C PRO A 80 14.42 9.46 3.89
N HIS A 81 15.43 8.59 4.04
CA HIS A 81 16.09 8.36 5.32
C HIS A 81 17.52 8.93 5.36
N PRO A 82 17.87 9.75 6.36
CA PRO A 82 19.26 9.96 6.72
C PRO A 82 19.72 8.67 7.38
N SER A 83 20.36 7.78 6.61
CA SER A 83 21.06 6.65 7.22
C SER A 83 22.03 7.25 8.24
N GLY A 84 21.82 6.99 9.54
CA GLY A 84 22.60 7.57 10.64
C GLY A 84 24.09 7.21 10.66
N GLY A 85 24.61 6.62 9.59
CA GLY A 85 26.03 6.37 9.34
C GLY A 85 26.59 7.28 8.25
N HIS A 86 27.91 7.45 8.24
CA HIS A 86 28.66 8.21 7.22
C HIS A 86 28.66 7.47 5.87
N ASN A 87 27.48 7.21 5.30
CA ASN A 87 27.33 6.61 3.99
C ASN A 87 27.36 7.73 2.94
N TRP A 88 28.18 7.54 1.90
CA TRP A 88 28.46 8.52 0.84
C TRP A 88 27.23 8.88 -0.03
N GLY A 89 26.10 8.21 0.16
CA GLY A 89 24.78 8.51 -0.46
C GLY A 89 23.68 8.92 0.53
N SER A 90 24.02 9.26 1.77
CA SER A 90 23.04 9.85 2.71
C SER A 90 22.70 11.28 2.28
N ARG A 91 21.40 11.63 2.31
CA ARG A 91 20.92 12.96 1.92
C ARG A 91 21.65 14.03 2.72
N ARG A 92 22.48 14.83 2.03
CA ARG A 92 23.12 16.03 2.59
C ARG A 92 22.17 17.21 2.42
N GLY A 93 21.05 17.20 3.14
CA GLY A 93 20.03 18.23 3.01
C GLY A 93 18.83 18.01 3.93
N VAL A 94 17.96 19.00 3.97
CA VAL A 94 16.69 18.91 4.72
C VAL A 94 15.71 18.03 3.95
N TYR A 95 14.86 17.33 4.68
CA TYR A 95 13.82 16.48 4.11
C TYR A 95 12.61 16.46 5.04
N LEU A 96 11.45 16.20 4.46
CA LEU A 96 10.21 16.02 5.21
C LEU A 96 10.07 14.55 5.57
N ARG A 97 10.01 14.23 6.86
CA ARG A 97 9.86 12.84 7.32
C ARG A 97 8.40 12.39 7.33
N SER A 98 7.52 13.25 7.83
CA SER A 98 6.09 13.00 7.98
C SER A 98 5.34 14.33 7.97
N VAL A 99 4.07 14.26 7.58
CA VAL A 99 3.08 15.33 7.77
C VAL A 99 1.92 14.72 8.51
N GLU A 100 1.52 15.33 9.62
CA GLU A 100 0.35 14.92 10.38
C GLU A 100 -0.81 15.87 10.09
N ILE A 101 -1.96 15.32 9.71
CA ILE A 101 -3.19 16.08 9.48
C ILE A 101 -4.21 15.58 10.50
N SER A 102 -4.65 16.48 11.37
CA SER A 102 -5.64 16.20 12.41
C SER A 102 -6.86 17.11 12.26
N GLY A 103 -8.04 16.59 12.62
CA GLY A 103 -9.33 17.27 12.49
C GLY A 103 -10.45 16.31 12.06
N PRO A 104 -11.65 16.84 11.73
CA PRO A 104 -12.04 18.25 11.82
C PRO A 104 -12.15 18.72 13.28
N PHE A 105 -11.71 19.94 13.55
CA PHE A 105 -11.89 20.59 14.86
C PHE A 105 -13.20 21.39 14.90
N PRO A 106 -13.81 21.59 16.07
CA PRO A 106 -14.86 22.57 16.24
C PRO A 106 -14.41 23.95 15.75
N VAL A 107 -15.29 24.67 15.07
CA VAL A 107 -15.03 26.04 14.64
C VAL A 107 -14.76 26.90 15.89
N GLY A 108 -13.53 27.41 16.05
CA GLY A 108 -13.15 28.32 17.14
C GLY A 108 -12.08 27.82 18.12
N GLU A 109 -11.74 26.52 18.17
CA GLU A 109 -10.73 25.99 19.11
C GLU A 109 -9.31 26.03 18.55
N MET A 110 -8.49 27.05 18.83
CA MET A 110 -7.10 27.15 18.34
C MET A 110 -6.10 26.34 19.22
N PRO A 111 -5.20 25.52 18.64
CA PRO A 111 -4.07 24.96 19.38
C PRO A 111 -3.10 26.09 19.76
N ALA A 112 -2.41 25.94 20.90
CA ALA A 112 -1.34 26.87 21.25
C ALA A 112 -0.22 26.83 20.20
N GLY A 113 0.16 27.99 19.65
CA GLY A 113 1.30 28.13 18.73
C GLY A 113 0.99 28.17 17.22
N SER A 114 -0.28 28.09 16.79
CA SER A 114 -0.61 28.14 15.35
C SER A 114 -0.53 29.56 14.76
N SER A 115 0.15 29.75 13.62
CA SER A 115 0.03 30.96 12.80
C SER A 115 -1.29 30.91 12.00
N ALA A 116 -2.08 31.97 12.10
CA ALA A 116 -3.33 32.08 11.37
C ALA A 116 -3.08 32.69 9.98
N SER A 117 -3.29 31.92 8.92
CA SER A 117 -3.51 32.46 7.58
C SER A 117 -4.96 32.94 7.50
N ALA A 118 -5.16 34.24 7.77
CA ALA A 118 -6.47 34.88 7.80
C ALA A 118 -7.05 35.06 6.39
N THR A 119 -7.68 34.03 5.85
CA THR A 119 -8.70 34.18 4.81
C THR A 119 -9.90 33.29 5.12
N ALA A 120 -10.63 33.63 6.18
CA ALA A 120 -11.93 33.04 6.47
C ALA A 120 -12.98 34.15 6.60
N VAL A 121 -13.85 34.22 5.60
CA VAL A 121 -15.19 34.80 5.76
C VAL A 121 -15.88 33.94 6.83
N ALA A 122 -16.11 34.53 8.00
CA ALA A 122 -16.90 33.91 9.05
C ALA A 122 -18.33 33.78 8.56
N ASP A 123 -18.73 32.57 8.19
CA ASP A 123 -20.15 32.21 8.13
C ASP A 123 -20.45 31.43 9.42
N GLU A 124 -21.08 32.12 10.37
CA GLU A 124 -21.60 31.61 11.64
C GLU A 124 -22.78 30.66 11.40
N ALA A 125 -22.54 29.54 10.71
CA ALA A 125 -23.43 28.39 10.76
C ALA A 125 -22.69 27.26 11.47
N ALA A 126 -22.93 27.15 12.77
CA ALA A 126 -22.60 26.00 13.62
C ALA A 126 -23.40 24.74 13.19
N GLY A 127 -23.26 24.35 11.92
CA GLY A 127 -23.94 23.22 11.31
C GLY A 127 -22.99 22.03 11.15
N VAL A 128 -23.48 20.83 11.46
CA VAL A 128 -22.77 19.61 11.14
C VAL A 128 -22.64 19.48 9.62
N SER A 129 -21.40 19.42 9.10
CA SER A 129 -21.13 19.45 7.67
C SER A 129 -21.85 18.33 6.89
N ASP A 130 -22.47 18.61 5.75
CA ASP A 130 -23.11 17.57 4.92
C ASP A 130 -22.07 16.82 4.06
N THR A 131 -21.39 15.85 4.68
CA THR A 131 -20.35 15.04 4.03
C THR A 131 -20.95 13.84 3.27
N SER A 132 -20.19 13.30 2.32
CA SER A 132 -20.55 12.06 1.62
C SER A 132 -20.80 10.89 2.59
N SER A 133 -19.99 10.78 3.65
CA SER A 133 -20.17 9.78 4.72
C SER A 133 -21.47 9.99 5.48
N ARG A 134 -21.81 11.25 5.82
CA ARG A 134 -23.07 11.55 6.51
C ARG A 134 -24.29 11.24 5.66
N ARG A 135 -24.26 11.55 4.35
CA ARG A 135 -25.34 11.14 3.43
C ARG A 135 -25.50 9.61 3.35
N ARG A 136 -24.43 8.83 3.56
CA ARG A 136 -24.49 7.36 3.62
C ARG A 136 -25.02 6.83 4.95
N ILE A 137 -24.79 7.54 6.05
CA ILE A 137 -25.25 7.15 7.40
C ILE A 137 -26.72 7.56 7.59
N PHE A 138 -27.05 8.84 7.34
CA PHE A 138 -28.35 9.42 7.62
C PHE A 138 -29.32 9.22 6.44
N VAL A 139 -29.67 7.96 6.16
CA VAL A 139 -30.65 7.57 5.12
C VAL A 139 -32.10 7.96 5.46
N CYS A 140 -32.35 8.34 6.72
CA CYS A 140 -33.60 8.92 7.20
C CYS A 140 -33.27 10.17 7.99
N ARG A 141 -34.07 11.23 7.86
CA ARG A 141 -33.96 12.44 8.69
C ARG A 141 -35.32 12.74 9.30
N PRO A 142 -35.42 12.82 10.63
CA PRO A 142 -36.68 13.12 11.29
C PRO A 142 -37.06 14.59 11.03
N VAL A 143 -38.32 14.84 10.67
CA VAL A 143 -38.85 16.21 10.50
C VAL A 143 -39.24 16.82 11.86
N ASP A 144 -39.63 15.97 12.81
CA ASP A 144 -40.02 16.35 14.16
C ASP A 144 -39.63 15.22 15.16
N PRO A 145 -39.61 15.51 16.48
CA PRO A 145 -39.15 14.56 17.49
C PRO A 145 -39.90 13.23 17.54
N SER A 146 -41.17 13.18 17.11
CA SER A 146 -41.95 11.92 17.12
C SER A 146 -41.45 10.90 16.11
N GLN A 147 -40.74 11.35 15.06
CA GLN A 147 -40.21 10.51 14.00
C GLN A 147 -38.81 9.97 14.30
N GLU A 148 -38.16 10.47 15.35
CA GLU A 148 -36.76 10.19 15.63
C GLU A 148 -36.50 8.70 15.87
N ALA A 149 -37.33 8.04 16.69
CA ALA A 149 -37.19 6.61 16.94
C ALA A 149 -37.30 5.78 15.65
N ARG A 150 -38.25 6.12 14.77
CA ARG A 150 -38.44 5.44 13.48
C ARG A 150 -37.26 5.66 12.54
N CYS A 151 -36.76 6.90 12.44
CA CYS A 151 -35.59 7.19 11.62
C CYS A 151 -34.33 6.53 12.17
N ALA A 152 -34.13 6.53 13.49
CA ALA A 152 -33.02 5.85 14.13
C ALA A 152 -33.02 4.35 13.82
N ALA A 153 -34.18 3.69 13.97
CA ALA A 153 -34.34 2.27 13.62
C ALA A 153 -33.99 1.99 12.14
N THR A 154 -34.42 2.87 11.24
CA THR A 154 -34.13 2.77 9.80
C THR A 154 -32.62 2.88 9.53
N ILE A 155 -31.97 3.88 10.13
CA ILE A 155 -30.52 4.12 10.00
C ILE A 155 -29.73 2.93 10.54
N VAL A 156 -29.97 2.53 11.80
CA VAL A 156 -29.18 1.47 12.43
C VAL A 156 -29.40 0.13 11.76
N SER A 157 -30.60 -0.14 11.25
CA SER A 157 -30.88 -1.36 10.46
C SER A 157 -30.10 -1.37 9.14
N ALA A 158 -30.10 -0.27 8.39
CA ALA A 158 -29.34 -0.15 7.15
C ALA A 158 -27.84 -0.30 7.37
N LEU A 159 -27.31 0.30 8.45
CA LEU A 159 -25.90 0.18 8.81
C LEU A 159 -25.55 -1.23 9.28
N ALA A 160 -26.37 -1.83 10.16
CA ALA A 160 -26.16 -3.19 10.67
C ALA A 160 -26.17 -4.21 9.54
N ARG A 161 -27.09 -4.06 8.56
CA ARG A 161 -27.16 -4.94 7.39
C ARG A 161 -25.81 -5.05 6.68
N ARG A 162 -25.16 -3.91 6.43
CA ARG A 162 -23.87 -3.82 5.76
C ARG A 162 -22.71 -4.22 6.67
N ALA A 163 -22.70 -3.74 7.90
CA ALA A 163 -21.64 -3.95 8.87
C ALA A 163 -21.52 -5.43 9.29
N TYR A 164 -22.65 -6.08 9.53
CA TYR A 164 -22.73 -7.48 9.93
C TYR A 164 -22.87 -8.42 8.72
N ARG A 165 -23.00 -7.84 7.51
CA ARG A 165 -22.93 -8.56 6.22
C ARG A 165 -24.04 -9.61 6.08
N ARG A 166 -25.19 -9.31 6.66
CA ARG A 166 -26.40 -10.14 6.65
C ARG A 166 -27.63 -9.27 6.89
N PRO A 167 -28.86 -9.73 6.58
CA PRO A 167 -30.06 -9.06 7.05
C PRO A 167 -29.98 -8.78 8.56
N ALA A 168 -30.27 -7.54 8.95
CA ALA A 168 -30.33 -7.14 10.35
C ALA A 168 -31.53 -7.83 11.01
N THR A 169 -31.31 -8.41 12.19
CA THR A 169 -32.37 -8.99 13.02
C THR A 169 -32.94 -7.93 13.97
N ASP A 170 -34.14 -8.18 14.50
CA ASP A 170 -34.73 -7.31 15.52
C ASP A 170 -33.83 -7.17 16.76
N ALA A 171 -33.09 -8.24 17.11
CA ALA A 171 -32.14 -8.22 18.21
C ALA A 171 -30.94 -7.30 17.94
N ASP A 172 -30.44 -7.29 16.70
CA ASP A 172 -29.36 -6.39 16.29
C ASP A 172 -29.81 -4.93 16.41
N VAL A 173 -31.00 -4.61 15.88
CA VAL A 173 -31.56 -3.25 15.88
C VAL A 173 -31.88 -2.80 17.30
N ALA A 174 -32.57 -3.63 18.10
CA ALA A 174 -32.86 -3.31 19.50
C ALA A 174 -31.58 -3.13 20.32
N GLY A 175 -30.54 -3.92 20.03
CA GLY A 175 -29.22 -3.78 20.62
C GLY A 175 -28.60 -2.40 20.38
N LEU A 176 -28.57 -1.96 19.12
CA LEU A 176 -28.03 -0.66 18.73
C LEU A 176 -28.90 0.51 19.20
N LEU A 177 -30.22 0.36 19.21
CA LEU A 177 -31.14 1.40 19.67
C LEU A 177 -30.96 1.75 21.15
N ARG A 178 -30.55 0.80 22.01
CA ARG A 178 -30.21 1.14 23.41
C ARG A 178 -29.05 2.13 23.52
N PHE A 179 -28.05 2.00 22.66
CA PHE A 179 -26.92 2.93 22.60
C PHE A 179 -27.31 4.25 21.96
N TYR A 180 -28.21 4.21 20.96
CA TYR A 180 -28.84 5.40 20.43
C TYR A 180 -29.55 6.21 21.51
N GLU A 181 -30.41 5.59 22.32
CA GLU A 181 -31.15 6.32 23.38
C GLU A 181 -30.21 6.94 24.42
N ALA A 182 -29.13 6.25 24.78
CA ALA A 182 -28.11 6.79 25.68
C ALA A 182 -27.42 8.04 25.10
N GLY A 183 -26.92 7.96 23.86
CA GLY A 183 -26.27 9.12 23.22
C GLY A 183 -27.25 10.26 22.90
N ARG A 184 -28.53 9.91 22.65
CA ARG A 184 -29.61 10.86 22.41
C ARG A 184 -29.94 11.66 23.66
N ALA A 185 -29.96 11.03 24.83
CA ALA A 185 -30.19 11.71 26.10
C ALA A 185 -29.13 12.79 26.38
N ASP A 186 -27.88 12.55 25.95
CA ASP A 186 -26.76 13.46 26.18
C ASP A 186 -26.67 14.59 25.14
N GLY A 187 -26.97 14.32 23.87
CA GLY A 187 -26.68 15.26 22.77
C GLY A 187 -27.67 15.25 21.61
N GLY A 188 -28.87 14.71 21.79
CA GLY A 188 -29.92 14.68 20.77
C GLY A 188 -29.72 13.64 19.68
N PHE A 189 -30.52 13.72 18.61
CA PHE A 189 -30.64 12.68 17.58
C PHE A 189 -29.29 12.21 17.00
N GLU A 190 -28.43 13.14 16.57
CA GLU A 190 -27.17 12.79 15.92
C GLU A 190 -26.17 12.15 16.88
N SER A 191 -26.07 12.63 18.12
CA SER A 191 -25.24 12.01 19.15
C SER A 191 -25.71 10.61 19.49
N GLY A 192 -27.02 10.36 19.44
CA GLY A 192 -27.57 9.01 19.50
C GLY A 192 -27.09 8.12 18.35
N ILE A 193 -27.21 8.59 17.10
CA ILE A 193 -26.74 7.83 15.93
C ILE A 193 -25.24 7.56 16.02
N GLU A 194 -24.45 8.56 16.44
CA GLU A 194 -23.02 8.40 16.68
C GLU A 194 -22.74 7.29 17.70
N MET A 195 -23.43 7.28 18.84
CA MET A 195 -23.24 6.26 19.87
C MET A 195 -23.63 4.85 19.37
N ALA A 196 -24.69 4.74 18.57
CA ALA A 196 -25.06 3.49 17.92
C ALA A 196 -23.99 3.02 16.91
N VAL A 197 -23.43 3.94 16.11
CA VAL A 197 -22.33 3.64 15.19
C VAL A 197 -21.08 3.18 15.95
N ARG A 198 -20.70 3.86 17.05
CA ARG A 198 -19.59 3.42 17.91
C ARG A 198 -19.80 1.98 18.37
N ARG A 199 -21.01 1.64 18.87
CA ARG A 199 -21.33 0.27 19.30
C ARG A 199 -21.25 -0.74 18.16
N LEU A 200 -21.74 -0.38 16.97
CA LEU A 200 -21.70 -1.22 15.78
C LEU A 200 -20.26 -1.53 15.36
N LEU A 201 -19.37 -0.52 15.37
CA LEU A 201 -17.97 -0.66 14.98
C LEU A 201 -17.11 -1.45 15.97
N VAL A 202 -17.55 -1.60 17.22
CA VAL A 202 -16.87 -2.44 18.22
C VAL A 202 -17.57 -3.79 18.43
N SER A 203 -18.56 -4.12 17.60
CA SER A 203 -19.29 -5.38 17.70
C SER A 203 -18.45 -6.56 17.20
N PRO A 204 -18.49 -7.73 17.85
CA PRO A 204 -17.88 -8.95 17.31
C PRO A 204 -18.36 -9.27 15.89
N GLU A 205 -19.65 -9.05 15.62
CA GLU A 205 -20.26 -9.23 14.28
C GLU A 205 -19.65 -8.31 13.21
N PHE A 206 -19.09 -7.16 13.60
CA PHE A 206 -18.37 -6.27 12.68
C PHE A 206 -16.90 -6.65 12.57
N LEU A 207 -16.22 -6.83 13.72
CA LEU A 207 -14.78 -7.07 13.84
C LEU A 207 -14.34 -8.43 13.29
N PHE A 208 -15.19 -9.44 13.39
CA PHE A 208 -14.89 -10.80 12.95
C PHE A 208 -15.81 -11.21 11.80
N ARG A 209 -15.25 -11.97 10.85
CA ARG A 209 -16.02 -12.70 9.83
C ARG A 209 -16.25 -14.10 10.35
N THR A 210 -17.33 -14.29 11.09
CA THR A 210 -17.70 -15.58 11.66
C THR A 210 -18.29 -16.47 10.58
N GLU A 211 -17.80 -17.70 10.50
CA GLU A 211 -18.38 -18.78 9.71
C GLU A 211 -18.78 -19.88 10.69
N SER A 212 -20.04 -20.29 10.64
CA SER A 212 -20.59 -21.22 11.62
C SER A 212 -20.73 -22.61 11.02
N ASP A 213 -20.18 -23.60 11.72
CA ASP A 213 -20.39 -24.99 11.34
C ASP A 213 -21.89 -25.33 11.38
N PRO A 214 -22.42 -26.04 10.38
CA PRO A 214 -23.78 -26.55 10.42
C PRO A 214 -24.00 -27.39 11.69
N ALA A 215 -25.16 -27.23 12.31
CA ALA A 215 -25.51 -28.01 13.49
C ALA A 215 -25.43 -29.52 13.18
N ASN A 216 -24.80 -30.27 14.07
CA ASN A 216 -24.64 -31.73 14.00
C ASN A 216 -23.76 -32.24 12.83
N ILE A 217 -22.84 -31.42 12.32
CA ILE A 217 -21.84 -31.92 11.36
C ILE A 217 -20.79 -32.79 12.06
N THR A 218 -20.37 -33.88 11.40
CA THR A 218 -19.26 -34.71 11.85
C THR A 218 -17.93 -33.96 11.70
N PRO A 219 -16.96 -34.14 12.61
CA PRO A 219 -15.61 -33.58 12.44
C PRO A 219 -15.00 -33.94 11.08
N ASP A 220 -14.14 -33.06 10.56
CA ASP A 220 -13.43 -33.21 9.28
C ASP A 220 -14.33 -33.39 8.05
N THR A 221 -15.59 -32.98 8.14
CA THR A 221 -16.54 -33.05 7.01
C THR A 221 -16.55 -31.75 6.22
N THR A 222 -16.33 -31.84 4.91
CA THR A 222 -16.45 -30.68 4.02
C THR A 222 -17.93 -30.32 3.82
N TYR A 223 -18.27 -29.05 4.02
CA TYR A 223 -19.61 -28.52 3.77
C TYR A 223 -19.55 -27.24 2.94
N ARG A 224 -20.69 -26.91 2.31
CA ARG A 224 -20.84 -25.62 1.65
C ARG A 224 -21.19 -24.55 2.68
N VAL A 225 -20.46 -23.45 2.66
CA VAL A 225 -20.83 -22.25 3.42
C VAL A 225 -22.17 -21.69 2.92
N SER A 226 -22.86 -20.95 3.78
CA SER A 226 -24.07 -20.23 3.41
C SER A 226 -23.78 -19.15 2.37
N ASP A 227 -24.81 -18.73 1.64
CA ASP A 227 -24.64 -17.67 0.64
C ASP A 227 -24.22 -16.32 1.28
N LEU A 228 -24.57 -16.07 2.55
CA LEU A 228 -24.13 -14.88 3.28
C LEU A 228 -22.62 -14.93 3.60
N GLU A 229 -22.14 -16.09 4.05
CA GLU A 229 -20.70 -16.32 4.26
C GLU A 229 -19.95 -16.29 2.92
N LEU A 230 -20.53 -16.84 1.84
CA LEU A 230 -19.97 -16.76 0.49
C LEU A 230 -19.84 -15.31 0.00
N ALA A 231 -20.87 -14.47 0.20
CA ALA A 231 -20.83 -13.05 -0.14
C ALA A 231 -19.71 -12.32 0.61
N SER A 232 -19.58 -12.59 1.92
CA SER A 232 -18.53 -12.04 2.76
C SER A 232 -17.13 -12.51 2.32
N ARG A 233 -16.95 -13.80 2.02
CA ARG A 233 -15.68 -14.34 1.50
C ARG A 233 -15.33 -13.66 0.18
N LEU A 234 -16.28 -13.58 -0.76
CA LEU A 234 -16.06 -13.01 -2.08
C LEU A 234 -15.70 -11.53 -2.03
N SER A 235 -16.42 -10.73 -1.22
CA SER A 235 -16.17 -9.29 -1.11
C SER A 235 -14.80 -8.98 -0.51
N PHE A 236 -14.38 -9.72 0.53
CA PHE A 236 -13.07 -9.48 1.12
C PHE A 236 -11.94 -10.05 0.28
N PHE A 237 -12.18 -11.12 -0.48
CA PHE A 237 -11.20 -11.64 -1.42
C PHE A 237 -10.95 -10.67 -2.58
N LEU A 238 -12.02 -10.15 -3.21
CA LEU A 238 -11.90 -9.30 -4.40
C LEU A 238 -11.71 -7.82 -4.08
N TRP A 239 -12.39 -7.30 -3.06
CA TRP A 239 -12.42 -5.87 -2.73
C TRP A 239 -11.74 -5.50 -1.41
N SER A 240 -11.31 -6.48 -0.61
CA SER A 240 -10.82 -6.25 0.77
C SER A 240 -11.78 -5.35 1.57
N SER A 241 -13.08 -5.52 1.33
CA SER A 241 -14.13 -4.68 1.89
C SER A 241 -15.42 -5.49 2.05
N ILE A 242 -16.42 -4.87 2.68
CA ILE A 242 -17.74 -5.47 2.90
C ILE A 242 -18.50 -5.65 1.56
N PRO A 243 -19.41 -6.64 1.47
CA PRO A 243 -20.27 -6.83 0.31
C PRO A 243 -21.18 -5.60 0.11
N ASP A 244 -21.53 -5.33 -1.15
CA ASP A 244 -22.54 -4.32 -1.47
C ASP A 244 -23.95 -4.90 -1.36
N ASP A 245 -24.95 -4.02 -1.51
CA ASP A 245 -26.35 -4.41 -1.31
C ASP A 245 -26.80 -5.46 -2.33
N GLU A 246 -26.35 -5.38 -3.59
CA GLU A 246 -26.67 -6.38 -4.62
C GLU A 246 -26.19 -7.78 -4.22
N LEU A 247 -24.94 -7.90 -3.76
CA LEU A 247 -24.39 -9.18 -3.33
C LEU A 247 -25.08 -9.71 -2.07
N LEU A 248 -25.40 -8.82 -1.12
CA LEU A 248 -26.16 -9.17 0.08
C LEU A 248 -27.60 -9.59 -0.24
N ASP A 249 -28.25 -8.98 -1.23
CA ASP A 249 -29.61 -9.31 -1.65
C ASP A 249 -29.68 -10.69 -2.34
N LEU A 250 -28.71 -11.00 -3.19
CA LEU A 250 -28.58 -12.33 -3.80
C LEU A 250 -28.30 -13.41 -2.75
N ALA A 251 -27.44 -13.09 -1.79
CA ALA A 251 -27.10 -13.98 -0.70
C ALA A 251 -28.26 -14.23 0.27
N ALA A 252 -28.99 -13.17 0.65
CA ALA A 252 -30.18 -13.27 1.49
C ALA A 252 -31.30 -14.08 0.83
N ARG A 253 -31.35 -14.13 -0.51
CA ARG A 253 -32.29 -14.95 -1.29
C ARG A 253 -31.80 -16.39 -1.53
N ALA A 254 -30.62 -16.76 -1.03
CA ALA A 254 -30.00 -18.07 -1.27
C ALA A 254 -29.85 -18.42 -2.77
N THR A 255 -29.43 -17.43 -3.57
CA THR A 255 -29.22 -17.59 -5.02
C THR A 255 -27.77 -17.38 -5.47
N LEU A 256 -26.90 -16.87 -4.60
CA LEU A 256 -25.52 -16.50 -4.94
C LEU A 256 -24.66 -17.72 -5.30
N HIS A 257 -24.90 -18.88 -4.69
CA HIS A 257 -24.15 -20.11 -5.00
C HIS A 257 -24.44 -20.70 -6.40
N GLN A 258 -25.48 -20.22 -7.09
CA GLN A 258 -25.83 -20.72 -8.41
C GLN A 258 -24.74 -20.32 -9.42
N PRO A 259 -24.18 -21.24 -10.22
CA PRO A 259 -23.00 -20.97 -11.04
C PRO A 259 -23.09 -19.72 -11.92
N ALA A 260 -24.21 -19.52 -12.61
CA ALA A 260 -24.41 -18.36 -13.48
C ALA A 260 -24.49 -17.03 -12.69
N VAL A 261 -25.13 -17.04 -11.52
CA VAL A 261 -25.23 -15.87 -10.63
C VAL A 261 -23.87 -15.55 -10.05
N LEU A 262 -23.15 -16.56 -9.57
CA LEU A 262 -21.80 -16.40 -9.02
C LEU A 262 -20.84 -15.82 -10.06
N GLU A 263 -20.80 -16.39 -11.26
CA GLU A 263 -19.94 -15.91 -12.34
C GLU A 263 -20.26 -14.45 -12.70
N GLN A 264 -21.54 -14.12 -12.84
CA GLN A 264 -21.98 -12.75 -13.12
C GLN A 264 -21.50 -11.77 -12.02
N GLN A 265 -21.65 -12.14 -10.75
CA GLN A 265 -21.21 -11.30 -9.63
C GLN A 265 -19.69 -11.17 -9.57
N VAL A 266 -18.93 -12.25 -9.79
CA VAL A 266 -17.46 -12.19 -9.86
C VAL A 266 -17.01 -11.24 -10.95
N ARG A 267 -17.54 -11.35 -12.18
CA ARG A 267 -17.19 -10.45 -13.29
C ARG A 267 -17.54 -8.99 -12.98
N ARG A 268 -18.74 -8.73 -12.43
CA ARG A 268 -19.16 -7.40 -11.98
C ARG A 268 -18.17 -6.83 -10.95
N MET A 269 -17.81 -7.63 -9.96
CA MET A 269 -16.92 -7.22 -8.88
C MET A 269 -15.49 -6.96 -9.36
N LEU A 270 -14.98 -7.76 -10.29
CA LEU A 270 -13.67 -7.53 -10.91
C LEU A 270 -13.65 -6.25 -11.77
N GLY A 271 -14.77 -5.86 -12.36
CA GLY A 271 -14.93 -4.60 -13.09
C GLY A 271 -14.96 -3.35 -12.21
N ASP A 272 -15.36 -3.47 -10.94
CA ASP A 272 -15.44 -2.37 -9.99
C ASP A 272 -14.03 -1.84 -9.61
N PRO A 273 -13.82 -0.52 -9.45
CA PRO A 273 -12.52 0.04 -9.02
C PRO A 273 -11.98 -0.56 -7.72
N ARG A 274 -12.84 -1.03 -6.81
CA ARG A 274 -12.43 -1.71 -5.57
C ARG A 274 -11.65 -3.01 -5.82
N SER A 275 -11.75 -3.60 -7.01
CA SER A 275 -10.99 -4.82 -7.36
C SER A 275 -9.48 -4.58 -7.39
N HIS A 276 -9.01 -3.33 -7.47
CA HIS A 276 -7.59 -3.01 -7.32
C HIS A 276 -7.02 -3.55 -5.98
N ALA A 277 -7.87 -3.73 -4.96
CA ALA A 277 -7.49 -4.36 -3.70
C ALA A 277 -6.92 -5.78 -3.84
N ILE A 278 -7.37 -6.60 -4.80
CA ILE A 278 -6.79 -7.94 -5.01
C ILE A 278 -5.36 -7.84 -5.53
N VAL A 279 -5.06 -6.82 -6.34
CA VAL A 279 -3.71 -6.54 -6.85
C VAL A 279 -2.79 -6.20 -5.68
N ASP A 280 -3.18 -5.22 -4.86
CA ASP A 280 -2.37 -4.79 -3.72
C ASP A 280 -2.19 -5.88 -2.65
N ASN A 281 -3.21 -6.73 -2.47
CA ASN A 281 -3.22 -7.72 -1.41
C ASN A 281 -2.71 -9.08 -1.84
N PHE A 282 -3.37 -9.71 -2.80
CA PHE A 282 -3.00 -11.05 -3.23
C PHE A 282 -1.68 -11.03 -3.98
N VAL A 283 -1.54 -10.19 -5.03
CA VAL A 283 -0.30 -10.15 -5.84
C VAL A 283 0.88 -9.64 -5.01
N GLY A 284 0.64 -8.62 -4.18
CA GLY A 284 1.67 -8.09 -3.29
C GLY A 284 2.25 -9.13 -2.32
N GLN A 285 1.45 -10.09 -1.86
CA GLN A 285 1.90 -11.21 -1.02
C GLN A 285 2.47 -12.36 -1.85
N TRP A 286 1.73 -12.82 -2.86
CA TRP A 286 2.11 -13.94 -3.71
C TRP A 286 3.47 -13.73 -4.38
N LEU A 287 3.70 -12.55 -4.95
CA LEU A 287 4.94 -12.22 -5.66
C LEU A 287 5.97 -11.53 -4.75
N LEU A 288 5.73 -11.46 -3.43
CA LEU A 288 6.61 -10.85 -2.43
C LEU A 288 6.90 -9.35 -2.66
N LEU A 289 6.07 -8.63 -3.42
CA LEU A 289 6.29 -7.21 -3.72
C LEU A 289 6.27 -6.33 -2.46
N ARG A 290 5.60 -6.78 -1.39
CA ARG A 290 5.60 -6.11 -0.08
C ARG A 290 6.98 -6.06 0.58
N ASN A 291 7.91 -6.89 0.14
CA ASN A 291 9.27 -6.94 0.66
C ASN A 291 10.19 -5.92 -0.04
N LEU A 292 9.82 -5.38 -1.21
CA LEU A 292 10.63 -4.41 -1.96
C LEU A 292 11.14 -3.23 -1.13
N PRO A 293 10.35 -2.60 -0.23
CA PRO A 293 10.83 -1.51 0.62
C PRO A 293 12.01 -1.89 1.54
N ALA A 294 12.07 -3.16 1.96
CA ALA A 294 13.14 -3.67 2.80
C ALA A 294 14.41 -4.01 2.00
N LEU A 295 14.33 -4.07 0.67
CA LEU A 295 15.45 -4.42 -0.20
C LEU A 295 16.19 -3.17 -0.66
N GLY A 296 17.44 -3.06 -0.24
CA GLY A 296 18.35 -2.04 -0.73
C GLY A 296 19.57 -2.71 -1.34
N PRO A 297 19.70 -2.73 -2.68
CA PRO A 297 20.95 -3.08 -3.32
C PRO A 297 22.10 -2.23 -2.75
N ASP A 298 23.30 -2.81 -2.74
CA ASP A 298 24.49 -2.14 -2.25
C ASP A 298 24.67 -0.78 -2.98
N PRO A 299 24.60 0.35 -2.27
CA PRO A 299 24.68 1.67 -2.91
C PRO A 299 26.01 1.93 -3.64
N TYR A 300 27.07 1.16 -3.34
CA TYR A 300 28.32 1.25 -4.08
C TYR A 300 28.27 0.52 -5.43
N LYS A 301 27.40 -0.48 -5.57
CA LYS A 301 27.18 -1.23 -6.82
C LYS A 301 26.02 -0.67 -7.63
N ASP A 302 25.00 -0.18 -6.94
CA ASP A 302 23.72 0.27 -7.50
C ASP A 302 23.36 1.68 -6.97
N PRO A 303 24.16 2.70 -7.27
CA PRO A 303 23.93 4.06 -6.76
C PRO A 303 22.58 4.63 -7.21
N ASP A 304 22.09 4.20 -8.38
CA ASP A 304 20.83 4.63 -8.98
C ASP A 304 19.63 3.75 -8.57
N PHE A 305 19.77 2.81 -7.62
CA PHE A 305 18.60 2.09 -7.10
C PHE A 305 17.95 2.87 -5.96
N ASP A 306 16.88 3.58 -6.30
CA ASP A 306 16.23 4.56 -5.44
C ASP A 306 14.74 4.26 -5.21
N GLU A 307 14.06 5.08 -4.39
CA GLU A 307 12.64 4.84 -4.07
C GLU A 307 11.71 5.01 -5.28
N SER A 308 12.02 5.93 -6.20
CA SER A 308 11.20 6.11 -7.42
C SER A 308 11.30 4.89 -8.33
N LEU A 309 12.49 4.29 -8.46
CA LEU A 309 12.67 3.05 -9.19
C LEU A 309 11.97 1.90 -8.49
N ARG A 310 12.12 1.78 -7.17
CA ARG A 310 11.46 0.73 -6.38
C ARG A 310 9.94 0.78 -6.54
N TRP A 311 9.36 1.97 -6.43
CA TRP A 311 7.94 2.18 -6.68
C TRP A 311 7.58 1.82 -8.13
N ALA A 312 8.40 2.24 -9.10
CA ALA A 312 8.13 1.95 -10.51
C ALA A 312 8.18 0.45 -10.85
N LEU A 313 9.15 -0.28 -10.28
CA LEU A 313 9.26 -1.75 -10.39
C LEU A 313 8.03 -2.44 -9.82
N ARG A 314 7.57 -2.02 -8.63
CA ARG A 314 6.35 -2.55 -8.03
C ARG A 314 5.14 -2.26 -8.91
N ARG A 315 5.02 -1.00 -9.38
CA ARG A 315 3.86 -0.54 -10.15
C ARG A 315 3.75 -1.22 -11.51
N GLU A 316 4.87 -1.54 -12.16
CA GLU A 316 4.91 -2.37 -13.37
C GLU A 316 4.19 -3.70 -13.13
N THR A 317 4.57 -4.44 -12.09
CA THR A 317 3.99 -5.76 -11.79
C THR A 317 2.51 -5.68 -11.44
N GLU A 318 2.12 -4.69 -10.66
CA GLU A 318 0.72 -4.46 -10.30
C GLU A 318 -0.13 -4.17 -11.55
N LEU A 319 0.30 -3.25 -12.41
CA LEU A 319 -0.40 -2.93 -13.65
C LEU A 319 -0.44 -4.10 -14.62
N PHE A 320 0.66 -4.86 -14.70
CA PHE A 320 0.76 -6.04 -15.53
C PHE A 320 -0.29 -7.09 -15.13
N PHE A 321 -0.32 -7.48 -13.86
CA PHE A 321 -1.32 -8.42 -13.33
C PHE A 321 -2.74 -7.86 -13.47
N GLU A 322 -2.95 -6.60 -13.08
CA GLU A 322 -4.26 -5.94 -13.17
C GLU A 322 -4.80 -6.01 -14.59
N SER A 323 -3.93 -5.82 -15.59
CA SER A 323 -4.34 -5.89 -16.98
C SER A 323 -4.79 -7.29 -17.42
N ILE A 324 -4.10 -8.33 -16.96
CA ILE A 324 -4.46 -9.72 -17.27
C ILE A 324 -5.83 -10.04 -16.66
N MET A 325 -6.03 -9.64 -15.41
CA MET A 325 -7.27 -9.84 -14.68
C MET A 325 -8.45 -9.06 -15.28
N ARG A 326 -8.27 -7.75 -15.55
CA ARG A 326 -9.36 -6.87 -16.05
C ARG A 326 -9.73 -7.17 -17.49
N GLU A 327 -8.77 -7.59 -18.32
CA GLU A 327 -9.01 -7.90 -19.73
C GLU A 327 -9.36 -9.37 -19.98
N ASP A 328 -9.51 -10.18 -18.92
CA ASP A 328 -9.80 -11.63 -19.02
C ASP A 328 -8.78 -12.34 -19.94
N ARG A 329 -7.50 -11.99 -19.79
CA ARG A 329 -6.40 -12.57 -20.59
C ARG A 329 -6.02 -13.95 -20.09
N SER A 330 -5.30 -14.67 -20.95
CA SER A 330 -4.72 -15.95 -20.59
C SER A 330 -3.79 -15.80 -19.37
N VAL A 331 -3.94 -16.69 -18.39
CA VAL A 331 -3.00 -16.79 -17.26
C VAL A 331 -1.57 -17.08 -17.72
N ILE A 332 -1.40 -17.65 -18.92
CA ILE A 332 -0.09 -17.92 -19.53
C ILE A 332 0.65 -16.61 -19.86
N ASP A 333 -0.07 -15.50 -20.08
CA ASP A 333 0.54 -14.19 -20.31
C ASP A 333 1.43 -13.77 -19.13
N LEU A 334 1.15 -14.25 -17.90
CA LEU A 334 2.04 -14.03 -16.74
C LEU A 334 3.46 -14.55 -16.97
N LEU A 335 3.67 -15.49 -17.90
CA LEU A 335 4.97 -16.07 -18.20
C LEU A 335 5.58 -15.54 -19.50
N ASN A 336 4.77 -15.20 -20.50
CA ASN A 336 5.27 -14.93 -21.85
C ASN A 336 4.60 -13.76 -22.58
N ALA A 337 3.96 -12.83 -21.87
CA ALA A 337 3.40 -11.64 -22.48
C ALA A 337 4.45 -10.88 -23.32
N ASP A 338 4.01 -10.40 -24.48
CA ASP A 338 4.76 -9.54 -25.40
C ASP A 338 4.63 -8.05 -25.04
N TYR A 339 4.27 -7.74 -23.80
CA TYR A 339 4.12 -6.37 -23.33
C TYR A 339 4.48 -6.21 -21.85
N THR A 340 4.82 -5.00 -21.46
CA THR A 340 4.95 -4.60 -20.05
C THR A 340 4.41 -3.18 -19.83
N PHE A 341 4.48 -2.66 -18.60
CA PHE A 341 4.07 -1.31 -18.24
C PHE A 341 5.25 -0.47 -17.79
N LEU A 342 5.47 0.68 -18.46
CA LEU A 342 6.63 1.53 -18.19
C LEU A 342 6.23 2.99 -18.02
N ASN A 343 6.92 3.65 -17.10
CA ASN A 343 7.16 5.09 -17.14
C ASN A 343 8.62 5.37 -17.52
N GLU A 344 9.00 6.64 -17.66
CA GLU A 344 10.35 7.02 -18.10
C GLU A 344 11.45 6.51 -17.16
N ARG A 345 11.21 6.55 -15.84
CA ARG A 345 12.20 6.11 -14.84
C ARG A 345 12.54 4.63 -15.01
N LEU A 346 11.53 3.79 -15.21
CA LEU A 346 11.71 2.36 -15.40
C LEU A 346 12.22 2.01 -16.80
N ALA A 347 11.75 2.72 -17.83
CA ALA A 347 12.24 2.54 -19.18
C ALA A 347 13.74 2.81 -19.29
N ARG A 348 14.25 3.87 -18.66
CA ARG A 348 15.70 4.14 -18.56
C ARG A 348 16.44 3.00 -17.85
N HIS A 349 15.89 2.48 -16.75
CA HIS A 349 16.47 1.35 -16.03
C HIS A 349 16.56 0.07 -16.88
N TYR A 350 15.58 -0.14 -17.77
CA TYR A 350 15.56 -1.28 -18.69
C TYR A 350 16.25 -1.02 -20.04
N GLY A 351 16.77 0.18 -20.28
CA GLY A 351 17.34 0.56 -21.58
C GLY A 351 16.32 0.62 -22.71
N MET A 352 15.04 0.85 -22.39
CA MET A 352 13.97 0.98 -23.40
C MET A 352 13.80 2.44 -23.85
N PRO A 353 14.03 2.74 -25.14
CA PRO A 353 13.92 4.10 -25.65
C PRO A 353 12.46 4.55 -25.83
N PHE A 354 12.26 5.85 -26.07
CA PHE A 354 10.99 6.46 -26.48
C PHE A 354 9.83 6.41 -25.47
N VAL A 355 10.12 6.22 -24.18
CA VAL A 355 9.14 6.37 -23.08
C VAL A 355 9.50 7.60 -22.25
N HIS A 356 8.59 8.59 -22.23
CA HIS A 356 8.81 9.89 -21.58
C HIS A 356 7.68 10.25 -20.61
N GLY A 357 8.01 10.83 -19.47
CA GLY A 357 7.08 11.21 -18.41
C GLY A 357 6.89 10.13 -17.33
N ASP A 358 6.21 10.53 -16.27
CA ASP A 358 5.95 9.77 -15.05
C ASP A 358 4.79 8.76 -15.15
N HIS A 359 3.85 8.99 -16.06
CA HIS A 359 2.72 8.10 -16.29
C HIS A 359 3.13 6.77 -16.91
N PHE A 360 2.54 5.69 -16.39
CA PHE A 360 2.71 4.35 -16.92
C PHE A 360 1.90 4.15 -18.20
N ARG A 361 2.46 3.41 -19.16
CA ARG A 361 1.76 2.95 -20.35
C ARG A 361 2.13 1.52 -20.69
N ARG A 362 1.21 0.81 -21.32
CA ARG A 362 1.51 -0.49 -21.93
C ARG A 362 2.48 -0.28 -23.10
N VAL A 363 3.56 -1.05 -23.11
CA VAL A 363 4.58 -1.03 -24.15
C VAL A 363 4.73 -2.45 -24.70
N THR A 364 4.51 -2.60 -26.00
CA THR A 364 4.79 -3.85 -26.72
C THR A 364 6.30 -4.07 -26.76
N LEU A 365 6.72 -5.26 -26.38
CA LEU A 365 8.08 -5.73 -26.37
C LEU A 365 8.40 -6.39 -27.73
N PRO A 366 9.58 -6.16 -28.31
CA PRO A 366 10.00 -6.90 -29.49
C PRO A 366 10.20 -8.39 -29.14
N ASP A 367 10.10 -9.29 -30.13
CA ASP A 367 10.31 -10.74 -29.94
C ASP A 367 11.67 -11.10 -29.32
N SER A 368 12.68 -10.24 -29.50
CA SER A 368 14.00 -10.40 -28.91
C SER A 368 14.11 -9.94 -27.45
N SER A 369 13.02 -9.44 -26.86
CA SER A 369 13.00 -8.90 -25.51
C SER A 369 13.09 -10.00 -24.47
N VAL A 370 13.92 -9.77 -23.46
CA VAL A 370 14.06 -10.63 -22.28
C VAL A 370 13.07 -10.24 -21.15
N ARG A 371 12.23 -9.22 -21.38
CA ARG A 371 11.35 -8.61 -20.37
C ARG A 371 9.92 -9.13 -20.36
N GLY A 372 9.63 -10.18 -21.12
CA GLY A 372 8.29 -10.76 -21.20
C GLY A 372 7.90 -11.48 -19.90
N GLY A 373 6.65 -11.30 -19.47
CA GLY A 373 6.09 -11.93 -18.27
C GLY A 373 6.77 -11.54 -16.95
N LEU A 374 6.38 -12.22 -15.87
CA LEU A 374 6.84 -11.95 -14.50
C LEU A 374 8.34 -12.16 -14.32
N LEU A 375 8.92 -13.16 -14.99
CA LEU A 375 10.34 -13.52 -14.84
C LEU A 375 11.29 -12.48 -15.44
N GLY A 376 10.79 -11.63 -16.34
CA GLY A 376 11.54 -10.50 -16.91
C GLY A 376 11.44 -9.21 -16.08
N GLN A 377 10.57 -9.15 -15.08
CA GLN A 377 10.31 -7.92 -14.31
C GLN A 377 11.32 -7.74 -13.18
N GLY A 378 11.81 -6.51 -13.06
CA GLY A 378 12.87 -6.17 -12.11
C GLY A 378 12.42 -6.25 -10.65
N SER A 379 11.14 -6.08 -10.35
CA SER A 379 10.59 -6.29 -9.01
C SER A 379 10.85 -7.72 -8.54
N ILE A 380 10.53 -8.72 -9.36
CA ILE A 380 10.72 -10.14 -9.11
C ILE A 380 12.21 -10.46 -8.98
N LEU A 381 13.02 -9.97 -9.92
CA LEU A 381 14.46 -10.17 -9.93
C LEU A 381 15.14 -9.58 -8.68
N SER A 382 14.64 -8.46 -8.16
CA SER A 382 15.13 -7.83 -6.94
C SER A 382 14.67 -8.56 -5.67
N VAL A 383 13.39 -8.94 -5.54
CA VAL A 383 12.90 -9.67 -4.35
C VAL A 383 13.47 -11.07 -4.19
N THR A 384 14.06 -11.60 -5.26
CA THR A 384 14.70 -12.91 -5.28
C THR A 384 16.24 -12.83 -5.26
N SER A 385 16.81 -11.66 -4.96
CA SER A 385 18.26 -11.43 -4.88
C SER A 385 18.72 -11.01 -3.48
N GLN A 386 20.03 -11.03 -3.24
CA GLN A 386 20.65 -10.46 -2.04
C GLN A 386 21.04 -9.00 -2.30
N PRO A 387 21.23 -8.17 -1.26
CA PRO A 387 21.65 -6.77 -1.42
C PRO A 387 22.91 -6.58 -2.28
N ASN A 388 23.88 -7.49 -2.15
CA ASN A 388 25.19 -7.34 -2.79
C ASN A 388 25.41 -8.27 -4.01
N ARG A 389 24.45 -9.15 -4.36
CA ARG A 389 24.59 -10.15 -5.42
C ARG A 389 23.27 -10.78 -5.84
N THR A 390 23.24 -11.39 -7.02
CA THR A 390 22.17 -12.29 -7.45
C THR A 390 22.13 -13.57 -6.59
N SER A 391 21.00 -14.26 -6.60
CA SER A 391 20.84 -15.54 -5.87
C SER A 391 20.07 -16.56 -6.71
N PRO A 392 20.77 -17.43 -7.47
CA PRO A 392 20.13 -18.51 -8.23
C PRO A 392 19.26 -19.42 -7.36
N VAL A 393 19.68 -19.66 -6.12
CA VAL A 393 18.95 -20.52 -5.18
C VAL A 393 17.61 -19.88 -4.81
N VAL A 394 17.61 -18.60 -4.44
CA VAL A 394 16.39 -17.88 -4.04
C VAL A 394 15.46 -17.67 -5.24
N ARG A 395 16.00 -17.31 -6.41
CA ARG A 395 15.25 -17.22 -7.68
C ARG A 395 14.59 -18.56 -8.03
N GLY A 396 15.36 -19.64 -8.02
CA GLY A 396 14.85 -20.97 -8.35
C GLY A 396 13.81 -21.47 -7.35
N LYS A 397 14.03 -21.26 -6.05
CA LYS A 397 13.07 -21.55 -4.99
C LYS A 397 11.75 -20.80 -5.22
N TRP A 398 11.84 -19.50 -5.50
CA TRP A 398 10.67 -18.66 -5.76
C TRP A 398 9.87 -19.18 -6.96
N ILE A 399 10.54 -19.59 -8.06
CA ILE A 399 9.85 -20.17 -9.22
C ILE A 399 9.14 -21.48 -8.83
N LEU A 400 9.81 -22.37 -8.09
CA LEU A 400 9.21 -23.64 -7.66
C LEU A 400 7.97 -23.41 -6.79
N GLU A 401 8.07 -22.55 -5.78
CA GLU A 401 6.99 -22.34 -4.81
C GLU A 401 5.85 -21.49 -5.39
N ASN A 402 6.17 -20.37 -6.02
CA ASN A 402 5.17 -19.37 -6.40
C ASN A 402 4.59 -19.57 -7.80
N ILE A 403 5.31 -20.26 -8.70
CA ILE A 403 4.83 -20.51 -10.06
C ILE A 403 4.42 -21.99 -10.24
N LEU A 404 5.25 -22.93 -9.77
CA LEU A 404 5.02 -24.36 -10.03
C LEU A 404 4.26 -25.08 -8.89
N GLY A 405 4.09 -24.45 -7.73
CA GLY A 405 3.41 -25.06 -6.58
C GLY A 405 4.17 -26.24 -5.97
N VAL A 406 5.49 -26.27 -6.11
CA VAL A 406 6.37 -27.33 -5.60
C VAL A 406 7.24 -26.78 -4.47
N SER A 407 7.08 -27.32 -3.26
CA SER A 407 7.96 -26.97 -2.14
C SER A 407 9.28 -27.76 -2.22
N PRO A 408 10.44 -27.10 -2.34
CA PRO A 408 11.72 -27.80 -2.22
C PRO A 408 11.90 -28.35 -0.79
N PRO A 409 12.72 -29.39 -0.61
CA PRO A 409 13.02 -29.95 0.71
C PRO A 409 13.65 -28.87 1.60
N ALA A 410 13.39 -28.98 2.91
CA ALA A 410 13.98 -28.08 3.89
C ALA A 410 15.53 -28.14 3.79
N PRO A 411 16.22 -26.99 3.98
CA PRO A 411 17.67 -27.01 4.01
C PRO A 411 18.17 -27.86 5.18
N PRO A 412 19.34 -28.52 5.06
CA PRO A 412 20.00 -29.14 6.20
C PRO A 412 20.21 -28.14 7.35
N PRO A 413 20.26 -28.59 8.61
CA PRO A 413 20.74 -27.73 9.70
C PRO A 413 22.18 -27.26 9.42
N ASP A 414 22.50 -26.02 9.83
CA ASP A 414 23.83 -25.41 9.75
C ASP A 414 24.47 -25.32 8.34
N VAL A 415 23.68 -24.93 7.32
CA VAL A 415 24.25 -24.64 5.99
C VAL A 415 25.17 -23.40 6.07
N PRO A 416 26.47 -23.52 5.73
CA PRO A 416 27.36 -22.37 5.71
C PRO A 416 26.98 -21.40 4.59
N GLU A 417 27.26 -20.11 4.79
CA GLU A 417 27.11 -19.12 3.72
C GLU A 417 28.06 -19.44 2.55
N LEU A 418 27.69 -18.98 1.36
CA LEU A 418 28.51 -19.14 0.18
C LEU A 418 29.74 -18.22 0.27
N ASP A 419 30.95 -18.79 0.23
CA ASP A 419 32.21 -18.04 0.38
C ASP A 419 32.26 -16.79 -0.50
N GLU A 420 32.54 -15.63 0.12
CA GLU A 420 32.78 -14.37 -0.59
C GLU A 420 34.22 -14.34 -1.14
N PRO A 421 34.45 -13.95 -2.40
CA PRO A 421 35.80 -13.95 -2.96
C PRO A 421 36.70 -12.91 -2.26
N GLU A 422 37.90 -13.34 -1.84
CA GLU A 422 38.88 -12.48 -1.12
C GLU A 422 39.39 -11.29 -1.96
N ARG A 423 39.25 -11.30 -3.29
CA ARG A 423 39.70 -10.22 -4.19
C ARG A 423 38.79 -10.04 -5.41
N VAL A 424 38.45 -8.79 -5.72
CA VAL A 424 37.68 -8.34 -6.91
C VAL A 424 38.40 -8.65 -8.24
N ALA A 425 39.73 -8.83 -8.22
CA ALA A 425 40.57 -8.96 -9.42
C ALA A 425 40.37 -10.25 -10.25
N THR A 426 39.67 -11.24 -9.71
CA THR A 426 39.23 -12.45 -10.45
C THR A 426 37.78 -12.74 -10.11
N ALA A 427 36.85 -11.89 -10.57
CA ALA A 427 35.43 -12.10 -10.37
C ALA A 427 34.98 -13.39 -11.08
N VAL A 428 34.90 -14.49 -10.34
CA VAL A 428 34.30 -15.74 -10.81
C VAL A 428 32.79 -15.52 -10.91
N THR A 429 32.18 -15.90 -12.04
CA THR A 429 30.74 -15.74 -12.25
C THR A 429 29.94 -16.48 -11.18
N MET A 430 28.74 -16.00 -10.84
CA MET A 430 27.85 -16.70 -9.90
C MET A 430 27.57 -18.15 -10.35
N ARG A 431 27.47 -18.38 -11.67
CA ARG A 431 27.38 -19.74 -12.24
C ARG A 431 28.58 -20.62 -11.86
N ALA A 432 29.80 -20.12 -11.98
CA ALA A 432 31.00 -20.86 -11.62
C ALA A 432 31.13 -21.06 -10.10
N ARG A 433 30.76 -20.06 -9.29
CA ARG A 433 30.64 -20.20 -7.82
C ARG A 433 29.66 -21.31 -7.44
N MET A 434 28.48 -21.33 -8.06
CA MET A 434 27.48 -22.37 -7.81
C MET A 434 27.93 -23.76 -8.29
N ALA A 435 28.65 -23.83 -9.41
CA ALA A 435 29.23 -25.09 -9.87
C ALA A 435 30.23 -25.66 -8.85
N ALA A 436 31.10 -24.82 -8.28
CA ALA A 436 32.02 -25.22 -7.21
C ALA A 436 31.27 -25.63 -5.93
N HIS A 437 30.27 -24.87 -5.50
CA HIS A 437 29.48 -25.17 -4.31
C HIS A 437 28.77 -26.54 -4.40
N ARG A 438 28.22 -26.87 -5.57
CA ARG A 438 27.56 -28.15 -5.84
C ARG A 438 28.52 -29.33 -6.03
N ALA A 439 29.83 -29.13 -6.01
CA ALA A 439 30.78 -30.25 -6.00
C ALA A 439 30.61 -31.10 -4.72
N ASN A 440 30.05 -30.53 -3.65
CA ASN A 440 29.64 -31.27 -2.47
C ASN A 440 28.31 -32.01 -2.73
N PRO A 441 28.28 -33.37 -2.66
CA PRO A 441 27.06 -34.15 -2.87
C PRO A 441 25.89 -33.79 -1.94
N ALA A 442 26.18 -33.35 -0.71
CA ALA A 442 25.16 -32.93 0.24
C ALA A 442 24.40 -31.69 -0.28
N CYS A 443 25.12 -30.71 -0.82
CA CYS A 443 24.55 -29.49 -1.40
C CYS A 443 23.86 -29.77 -2.74
N ALA A 444 24.44 -30.61 -3.60
CA ALA A 444 23.89 -30.94 -4.91
C ALA A 444 22.47 -31.52 -4.85
N SER A 445 22.15 -32.27 -3.79
CA SER A 445 20.86 -32.94 -3.61
C SER A 445 19.66 -31.99 -3.76
N CYS A 446 19.69 -30.85 -3.08
CA CYS A 446 18.64 -29.84 -3.08
C CYS A 446 18.79 -28.85 -4.24
N HIS A 447 20.02 -28.47 -4.57
CA HIS A 447 20.32 -27.50 -5.63
C HIS A 447 19.93 -27.97 -7.04
N ARG A 448 19.85 -29.28 -7.29
CA ARG A 448 19.41 -29.84 -8.58
C ARG A 448 18.04 -29.33 -9.04
N MET A 449 17.14 -28.99 -8.11
CA MET A 449 15.80 -28.50 -8.45
C MET A 449 15.75 -26.98 -8.63
N MET A 450 16.44 -26.23 -7.78
CA MET A 450 16.38 -24.75 -7.77
C MET A 450 17.36 -24.13 -8.77
N ASP A 451 18.61 -24.58 -8.78
CA ASP A 451 19.67 -23.90 -9.51
C ASP A 451 19.40 -23.79 -11.01
N PRO A 452 18.91 -24.82 -11.74
CA PRO A 452 18.67 -24.67 -13.17
C PRO A 452 17.70 -23.52 -13.49
N LEU A 453 16.66 -23.36 -12.68
CA LEU A 453 15.66 -22.30 -12.83
C LEU A 453 16.24 -20.93 -12.51
N GLY A 454 16.97 -20.80 -11.40
CA GLY A 454 17.60 -19.53 -11.03
C GLY A 454 18.75 -19.14 -11.96
N LEU A 455 19.58 -20.10 -12.38
CA LEU A 455 20.69 -19.90 -13.30
C LEU A 455 20.23 -19.49 -14.71
N ALA A 456 18.98 -19.76 -15.08
CA ALA A 456 18.40 -19.25 -16.32
C ALA A 456 18.22 -17.73 -16.29
N LEU A 457 18.09 -17.14 -15.10
CA LEU A 457 17.92 -15.70 -14.88
C LEU A 457 19.23 -14.97 -14.57
N GLU A 458 20.38 -15.65 -14.54
CA GLU A 458 21.65 -15.04 -14.11
C GLU A 458 22.29 -14.05 -15.09
N ASN A 459 21.67 -13.80 -16.24
CA ASN A 459 22.02 -12.59 -16.98
C ASN A 459 21.53 -11.36 -16.21
N PHE A 460 20.37 -11.43 -15.55
CA PHE A 460 19.88 -10.32 -14.76
C PHE A 460 20.63 -10.11 -13.44
N ASP A 461 21.03 -8.87 -13.17
CA ASP A 461 21.61 -8.44 -11.89
C ASP A 461 20.57 -8.36 -10.75
N GLN A 462 21.02 -8.05 -9.53
CA GLN A 462 20.18 -7.92 -8.34
C GLN A 462 19.19 -6.75 -8.39
N ALA A 463 19.47 -5.72 -9.21
CA ALA A 463 18.57 -4.60 -9.46
C ALA A 463 17.60 -4.89 -10.63
N GLY A 464 17.69 -6.08 -11.20
CA GLY A 464 16.86 -6.52 -12.32
C GLY A 464 17.26 -5.92 -13.66
N ARG A 465 18.46 -5.38 -13.85
CA ARG A 465 19.02 -5.07 -15.20
C ARG A 465 19.57 -6.34 -15.84
N TRP A 466 19.63 -6.39 -17.17
CA TRP A 466 20.17 -7.54 -17.92
C TRP A 466 21.70 -7.51 -17.95
#